data_AF-A0A0S8JPY3-F1
#
_entry.id   AF-A0A0S8JPY3-F1
#
_cell.length_a   1.000
_cell.length_b   1.000
_cell.length_c   1.000
_cell.angle_alpha   90.00
_cell.angle_beta   90.00
_cell.angle_gamma   90.00
#
_symmetry.space_group_name_H-M   'P 1'
#
loop_
_entity.id
_entity.type
_entity.pdbx_description
1 polymer ?
#
loop_
_entity_poly.entity_id
_entity_poly.type
_entity_poly.pdbx_seq_one_letter_code
_entity_poly.pdbx_strand_id
1 'polypeptide(L)'
;MFFMDLFKTPVQEIVSFFLAGFFIPMASPELWQRVYAIKDKQHFKRSLFLSSVFYLIIGFILLLIGLVIRADIPDIDPDTSLIVGFSRLLPIGLAGLSVVIIYSSVSSSADTYMFTASASVTQDFLEKTGLTSKEKLKSSMRYSMIMLMVLGISMALILRDIVDATFFFVSLTMSLGFLVLVMWIHPRVNRHSVNFSIFLCLAGVIIPAIVFGISTSLVIWAFGFCIAGLILGYIMHFIQPARA
;
A
#
# COMPACT_ATOMS: atom_id res chain seq x y z
N MET A 1 0.06 33.38 11.31
CA MET A 1 -0.52 32.45 12.29
C MET A 1 -0.78 31.03 11.75
N PHE A 2 -0.74 30.81 10.41
CA PHE A 2 -1.02 29.50 9.76
C PHE A 2 0.09 28.44 9.92
N PHE A 3 1.36 28.85 10.04
CA PHE A 3 2.51 27.91 10.18
C PHE A 3 2.55 27.16 11.52
N MET A 4 1.84 27.62 12.56
CA MET A 4 1.85 27.00 13.88
C MET A 4 0.91 25.78 14.01
N ASP A 5 0.06 25.50 13.02
CA ASP A 5 -0.79 24.30 12.99
C ASP A 5 -0.14 23.10 12.31
N LEU A 6 0.94 23.29 11.53
CA LEU A 6 1.64 22.21 10.82
C LEU A 6 2.30 21.20 11.79
N PHE A 7 2.65 21.65 13.00
CA PHE A 7 3.27 20.85 14.06
C PHE A 7 2.27 20.35 15.10
N LYS A 8 0.96 20.53 14.89
CA LYS A 8 -0.09 20.01 15.79
C LYS A 8 -0.54 18.59 15.44
N THR A 9 0.03 17.99 14.40
CA THR A 9 -0.27 16.61 14.03
C THR A 9 -0.04 15.66 15.22
N PRO A 10 -1.02 14.85 15.61
CA PRO A 10 -0.87 13.90 16.70
C PRO A 10 0.34 12.99 16.48
N VAL A 11 1.12 12.75 17.54
CA VAL A 11 2.30 11.86 17.49
C VAL A 11 1.94 10.48 16.93
N GLN A 12 0.73 10.00 17.23
CA GLN A 12 0.19 8.75 16.71
C GLN A 12 0.15 8.70 15.18
N GLU A 13 -0.26 9.78 14.51
CA GLU A 13 -0.31 9.83 13.05
C GLU A 13 1.08 9.81 12.45
N ILE A 14 2.02 10.56 13.04
CA ILE A 14 3.42 10.58 12.61
C ILE A 14 4.01 9.16 12.67
N VAL A 15 3.76 8.45 13.76
CA VAL A 15 4.19 7.06 13.93
C VAL A 15 3.51 6.15 12.90
N SER A 16 2.20 6.26 12.69
CA SER A 16 1.48 5.48 11.68
C SER A 16 2.05 5.69 10.27
N PHE A 17 2.30 6.94 9.86
CA PHE A 17 2.88 7.25 8.55
C PHE A 17 4.31 6.73 8.40
N PHE A 18 5.14 6.86 9.45
CA PHE A 18 6.49 6.32 9.43
C PHE A 18 6.49 4.79 9.28
N LEU A 19 5.67 4.11 10.08
CA LEU A 19 5.51 2.65 10.01
C LEU A 19 5.00 2.20 8.63
N ALA A 20 3.97 2.86 8.11
CA ALA A 20 3.48 2.61 6.76
C ALA A 20 4.60 2.75 5.71
N GLY A 21 5.27 3.90 5.66
CA GLY A 21 6.33 4.16 4.69
C GLY A 21 7.51 3.20 4.79
N PHE A 22 7.88 2.78 6.00
CA PHE A 22 9.00 1.86 6.22
C PHE A 22 8.69 0.43 5.76
N PHE A 23 7.49 -0.07 6.04
CA PHE A 23 7.15 -1.48 5.81
C PHE A 23 6.50 -1.76 4.46
N ILE A 24 5.77 -0.82 3.86
CA ILE A 24 5.13 -1.03 2.54
C ILE A 24 6.12 -1.58 1.51
N PRO A 25 7.35 -1.04 1.35
CA PRO A 25 8.27 -1.53 0.34
C PRO A 25 8.64 -3.01 0.49
N MET A 26 8.58 -3.55 1.70
CA MET A 26 8.88 -4.96 1.98
C MET A 26 7.80 -5.89 1.43
N ALA A 27 6.55 -5.43 1.36
CA ALA A 27 5.39 -6.19 0.85
C ALA A 27 4.94 -5.75 -0.55
N SER A 28 5.78 -5.03 -1.30
CA SER A 28 5.49 -4.47 -2.63
C SER A 28 6.22 -5.25 -3.73
N PRO A 29 5.59 -6.27 -4.37
CA PRO A 29 6.26 -7.09 -5.37
C PRO A 29 6.72 -6.29 -6.60
N GLU A 30 6.00 -5.22 -6.96
CA GLU A 30 6.34 -4.31 -8.06
C GLU A 30 7.67 -3.57 -7.83
N LEU A 31 8.01 -3.25 -6.59
CA LEU A 31 9.31 -2.66 -6.25
C LEU A 31 10.41 -3.71 -6.36
N TRP A 32 10.18 -4.91 -5.83
CA TRP A 32 11.14 -6.01 -5.92
C TRP A 32 11.41 -6.43 -7.37
N GLN A 33 10.39 -6.46 -8.23
CA GLN A 33 10.55 -6.70 -9.66
C GLN A 33 11.52 -5.69 -10.30
N ARG A 34 11.42 -4.40 -9.95
CA ARG A 34 12.35 -3.37 -10.41
C ARG A 34 13.75 -3.58 -9.86
N VAL A 35 13.88 -3.97 -8.59
CA VAL A 35 15.18 -4.27 -7.97
C VAL A 35 15.87 -5.45 -8.67
N TYR A 36 15.15 -6.54 -8.95
CA TYR A 36 15.69 -7.71 -9.64
C TYR A 36 16.05 -7.45 -11.11
N ALA A 37 15.46 -6.44 -11.74
CA ALA A 37 15.78 -6.05 -13.10
C ALA A 37 17.06 -5.18 -13.20
N ILE A 38 17.64 -4.75 -12.08
CA ILE A 38 18.84 -3.91 -12.08
C ILE A 38 20.09 -4.75 -12.38
N LYS A 39 20.92 -4.24 -13.29
CA LYS A 39 22.10 -4.93 -13.81
C LYS A 39 23.14 -5.28 -12.75
N ASP A 40 23.41 -4.35 -11.82
CA ASP A 40 24.45 -4.53 -10.80
C ASP A 40 24.22 -3.65 -9.56
N LYS A 41 25.03 -3.90 -8.53
CA LYS A 41 24.96 -3.22 -7.23
C LYS A 41 25.26 -1.72 -7.30
N GLN A 42 26.08 -1.26 -8.24
CA GLN A 42 26.40 0.16 -8.41
C GLN A 42 25.18 0.90 -8.96
N HIS A 43 24.53 0.34 -9.99
CA HIS A 43 23.27 0.87 -10.51
C HIS A 43 22.16 0.83 -9.46
N PHE A 44 22.10 -0.21 -8.63
CA PHE A 44 21.12 -0.28 -7.54
C PHE A 44 21.28 0.85 -6.52
N LYS A 45 22.51 1.07 -6.01
CA LYS A 45 22.78 2.16 -5.06
C LYS A 45 22.48 3.53 -5.66
N ARG A 46 22.87 3.76 -6.92
CA ARG A 46 22.59 5.01 -7.63
C ARG A 46 21.10 5.24 -7.82
N SER A 47 20.36 4.18 -8.19
CA SER A 47 18.91 4.21 -8.35
C SER A 47 18.24 4.57 -7.02
N LEU A 48 18.58 3.88 -5.92
CA LEU A 48 18.02 4.18 -4.60
C LEU A 48 18.25 5.63 -4.17
N PHE A 49 19.48 6.14 -4.33
CA PHE A 49 19.80 7.53 -3.98
C PHE A 49 18.99 8.51 -4.83
N LEU A 50 18.98 8.33 -6.15
CA LEU A 50 18.29 9.22 -7.07
C LEU A 50 16.78 9.20 -6.82
N SER A 51 16.17 8.02 -6.69
CA SER A 51 14.74 7.86 -6.38
C SER A 51 14.37 8.51 -5.06
N SER A 52 15.20 8.39 -4.02
CA SER A 52 14.93 9.02 -2.72
C SER A 52 14.96 10.55 -2.81
N VAL A 53 15.93 11.11 -3.52
CA VAL A 53 16.03 12.57 -3.75
C VAL A 53 14.83 13.08 -4.54
N PHE A 54 14.47 12.41 -5.65
CA PHE A 54 13.30 12.79 -6.44
C PHE A 54 12.00 12.67 -5.64
N TYR A 55 11.86 11.64 -4.82
CA TYR A 55 10.68 11.45 -3.97
C TYR A 55 10.53 12.60 -2.97
N LEU A 56 11.62 13.03 -2.32
CA LEU A 56 11.60 14.19 -1.41
C LEU A 56 11.25 15.49 -2.15
N ILE A 57 11.85 15.74 -3.31
CA ILE A 57 11.58 16.95 -4.10
C ILE A 57 10.11 16.99 -4.54
N ILE A 58 9.60 15.90 -5.12
CA ILE A 58 8.21 15.82 -5.58
C ILE A 58 7.25 15.92 -4.40
N GLY A 59 7.52 15.21 -3.29
CA GLY A 59 6.71 15.29 -2.07
C GLY A 59 6.64 16.71 -1.51
N PHE A 60 7.76 17.44 -1.51
CA PHE A 60 7.80 18.83 -1.08
C PHE A 60 7.01 19.76 -2.03
N ILE A 61 7.12 19.56 -3.35
CA ILE A 61 6.32 20.30 -4.33
C ILE A 61 4.83 20.05 -4.12
N LEU A 62 4.40 18.80 -3.94
CA LEU A 62 3.01 18.44 -3.70
C LEU A 62 2.48 19.02 -2.39
N LEU A 63 3.29 19.01 -1.33
CA LEU A 63 2.97 19.67 -0.06
C LEU A 63 2.70 21.16 -0.28
N LEU A 64 3.59 21.87 -0.97
CA LEU A 64 3.41 23.30 -1.27
C LEU A 64 2.15 23.56 -2.10
N ILE A 65 1.87 22.73 -3.11
CA ILE A 65 0.65 22.83 -3.91
C ILE A 65 -0.59 22.68 -3.02
N GLY A 66 -0.63 21.67 -2.16
CA GLY A 66 -1.76 21.46 -1.23
C GLY A 66 -1.94 22.63 -0.27
N LEU A 67 -0.85 23.22 0.25
CA LEU A 67 -0.89 24.39 1.12
C LEU A 67 -1.43 25.63 0.40
N VAL A 68 -1.01 25.88 -0.85
CA VAL A 68 -1.52 26.99 -1.67
C VAL A 68 -3.02 26.81 -1.95
N ILE A 69 -3.44 25.62 -2.37
CA ILE A 69 -4.85 25.32 -2.64
C ILE A 69 -5.70 25.57 -1.39
N ARG A 70 -5.26 25.09 -0.22
CA ARG A 70 -5.98 25.29 1.04
C ARG A 70 -6.03 26.75 1.49
N ALA A 71 -5.00 27.54 1.19
CA ALA A 71 -4.97 28.96 1.51
C ALA A 71 -5.92 29.77 0.64
N ASP A 72 -5.99 29.48 -0.66
CA ASP A 72 -6.84 30.20 -1.63
C ASP A 72 -8.29 29.70 -1.65
N ILE A 73 -8.51 28.43 -1.32
CA ILE A 73 -9.83 27.79 -1.27
C ILE A 73 -10.04 27.18 0.12
N PRO A 74 -10.48 27.98 1.10
CA PRO A 74 -10.83 27.48 2.43
C PRO A 74 -11.93 26.42 2.35
N ASP A 75 -11.91 25.46 3.28
CA ASP A 75 -12.90 24.38 3.42
C ASP A 75 -13.07 23.47 2.18
N ILE A 76 -12.04 23.39 1.34
CA ILE A 76 -12.00 22.43 0.23
C ILE A 76 -11.95 20.99 0.73
N ASP A 77 -12.76 20.13 0.10
CA ASP A 77 -12.75 18.69 0.34
C ASP A 77 -11.36 18.12 -0.03
N PRO A 78 -10.65 17.45 0.90
CA PRO A 78 -9.35 16.84 0.65
C PRO A 78 -9.33 15.90 -0.56
N ASP A 79 -10.40 15.14 -0.79
CA ASP A 79 -10.49 14.12 -1.84
C ASP A 79 -10.47 14.72 -3.24
N THR A 80 -11.02 15.93 -3.39
CA THR A 80 -11.11 16.62 -4.68
C THR A 80 -10.18 17.82 -4.78
N SER A 81 -9.38 18.07 -3.75
CA SER A 81 -8.57 19.28 -3.56
C SER A 81 -7.65 19.58 -4.76
N LEU A 82 -6.91 18.59 -5.26
CA LEU A 82 -6.01 18.77 -6.40
C LEU A 82 -6.77 19.07 -7.70
N ILE A 83 -7.88 18.38 -7.96
CA ILE A 83 -8.67 18.54 -9.19
C ILE A 83 -9.31 19.93 -9.20
N VAL A 84 -10.00 20.28 -8.11
CA VAL A 84 -10.68 21.57 -7.96
C VAL A 84 -9.65 22.71 -7.89
N GLY A 85 -8.56 22.53 -7.13
CA GLY A 85 -7.49 23.51 -7.03
C GLY A 85 -6.86 23.83 -8.38
N PHE A 86 -6.50 22.81 -9.17
CA PHE A 86 -5.95 23.04 -10.50
C PHE A 86 -6.94 23.65 -11.48
N SER A 87 -8.22 23.25 -11.44
CA SER A 87 -9.23 23.84 -12.33
C SER A 87 -9.52 25.32 -12.06
N ARG A 88 -9.37 25.77 -10.80
CA ARG A 88 -9.61 27.17 -10.41
C ARG A 88 -8.38 28.07 -10.47
N LEU A 89 -7.21 27.53 -10.10
CA LEU A 89 -5.99 28.34 -9.92
C LEU A 89 -5.10 28.36 -11.18
N LEU A 90 -5.23 27.39 -12.09
CA LEU A 90 -4.44 27.37 -13.32
C LEU A 90 -5.11 28.18 -14.45
N PRO A 91 -4.31 28.77 -15.36
CA PRO A 91 -4.80 29.33 -16.62
C PRO A 91 -5.58 28.29 -17.44
N ILE A 92 -6.53 28.75 -18.26
CA ILE A 92 -7.50 27.89 -18.98
C ILE A 92 -6.85 26.74 -19.78
N GLY A 93 -5.68 26.98 -20.38
CA GLY A 93 -4.95 25.94 -21.14
C GLY A 93 -4.24 24.90 -20.26
N LEU A 94 -3.84 25.27 -19.04
CA LEU A 94 -3.16 24.40 -18.10
C LEU A 94 -4.13 23.64 -17.19
N ALA A 95 -5.32 24.19 -16.94
CA ALA A 95 -6.38 23.53 -16.19
C ALA A 95 -6.86 22.24 -16.88
N GLY A 96 -6.97 22.22 -18.22
CA GLY A 96 -7.28 20.99 -18.96
C GLY A 96 -6.12 19.97 -18.92
N LEU A 97 -4.88 20.46 -18.99
CA LEU A 97 -3.68 19.62 -18.94
C LEU A 97 -3.53 18.91 -17.58
N SER A 98 -3.92 19.56 -16.48
CA SER A 98 -3.80 18.98 -15.14
C SER A 98 -4.66 17.74 -14.95
N VAL A 99 -5.88 17.72 -15.50
CA VAL A 99 -6.78 16.55 -15.48
C VAL A 99 -6.13 15.38 -16.25
N VAL A 100 -5.54 15.66 -17.41
CA VAL A 100 -4.83 14.65 -18.21
C VAL A 100 -3.64 14.09 -17.44
N ILE A 101 -2.86 14.93 -16.76
CA ILE A 101 -1.70 14.50 -15.96
C ILE A 101 -2.14 13.62 -14.78
N ILE A 102 -3.17 14.04 -14.03
CA ILE A 102 -3.70 13.27 -12.89
C ILE A 102 -4.21 11.92 -13.38
N TYR A 103 -5.03 11.91 -14.43
CA TYR A 103 -5.59 10.67 -14.98
C TYR A 103 -4.49 9.74 -15.52
N SER A 104 -3.51 10.27 -16.25
CA SER A 104 -2.36 9.52 -16.73
C SER A 104 -1.55 8.90 -15.58
N SER A 105 -1.32 9.67 -14.52
CA SER A 105 -0.58 9.20 -13.34
C SER A 105 -1.31 8.05 -12.62
N VAL A 106 -2.63 8.20 -12.40
CA VAL A 106 -3.46 7.16 -11.79
C VAL A 106 -3.53 5.92 -12.68
N SER A 107 -3.72 6.10 -14.00
CA SER A 107 -3.79 5.00 -14.96
C SER A 107 -2.48 4.20 -15.01
N SER A 108 -1.31 4.86 -14.94
CA SER A 108 -0.02 4.18 -14.92
C SER A 108 0.19 3.30 -13.67
N SER A 109 -0.33 3.75 -12.53
CA SER A 109 -0.28 3.00 -11.27
C SER A 109 -1.25 1.83 -11.30
N ALA A 110 -2.48 2.06 -11.78
CA ALA A 110 -3.49 1.02 -11.94
C ALA A 110 -3.02 -0.12 -12.86
N ASP A 111 -2.37 0.21 -13.98
CA ASP A 111 -1.77 -0.79 -14.89
C ASP A 111 -0.71 -1.64 -14.18
N THR A 112 0.22 -0.99 -13.46
CA THR A 112 1.26 -1.68 -12.69
C THR A 112 0.64 -2.65 -11.66
N TYR A 113 -0.31 -2.17 -10.84
CA TYR A 113 -0.93 -3.00 -9.80
C TYR A 113 -1.79 -4.13 -10.38
N MET A 114 -2.54 -3.88 -11.47
CA MET A 114 -3.32 -4.93 -12.14
C MET A 114 -2.41 -6.01 -12.72
N PHE A 115 -1.31 -5.61 -13.35
CA PHE A 115 -0.33 -6.55 -13.86
C PHE A 115 0.29 -7.38 -12.73
N THR A 116 0.82 -6.74 -11.69
CA THR A 116 1.47 -7.44 -10.56
C THR A 116 0.49 -8.34 -9.82
N ALA A 117 -0.74 -7.89 -9.54
CA ALA A 117 -1.75 -8.72 -8.88
C ALA A 117 -2.17 -9.92 -9.74
N SER A 118 -2.38 -9.73 -11.05
CA SER A 118 -2.73 -10.83 -11.96
C SER A 118 -1.59 -11.84 -12.09
N ALA A 119 -0.34 -11.39 -12.06
CA ALA A 119 0.83 -12.25 -12.03
C ALA A 119 0.89 -13.07 -10.74
N SER A 120 0.70 -12.45 -9.58
CA SER A 120 0.65 -13.16 -8.29
C SER A 120 -0.47 -14.21 -8.26
N VAL A 121 -1.69 -13.88 -8.69
CA VAL A 121 -2.78 -14.86 -8.75
C VAL A 121 -2.44 -16.00 -9.72
N THR A 122 -1.87 -15.70 -10.87
CA THR A 122 -1.66 -16.71 -11.91
C THR A 122 -0.44 -17.60 -11.61
N GLN A 123 0.72 -17.00 -11.35
CA GLN A 123 1.99 -17.70 -11.20
C GLN A 123 2.19 -18.23 -9.77
N ASP A 124 1.82 -17.46 -8.75
CA ASP A 124 2.04 -17.87 -7.35
C ASP A 124 0.91 -18.70 -6.78
N PHE A 125 -0.32 -18.55 -7.29
CA PHE A 125 -1.46 -19.32 -6.81
C PHE A 125 -1.89 -20.40 -7.81
N LEU A 126 -2.38 -20.03 -9.01
CA LEU A 126 -2.97 -20.99 -9.95
C LEU A 126 -1.96 -22.01 -10.51
N GLU A 127 -0.75 -21.58 -10.89
CA GLU A 127 0.29 -22.47 -11.39
C GLU A 127 0.82 -23.39 -10.27
N LYS A 128 1.15 -22.85 -9.09
CA LYS A 128 1.68 -23.64 -7.96
C LYS A 128 0.68 -24.64 -7.38
N THR A 129 -0.62 -24.36 -7.46
CA THR A 129 -1.68 -25.28 -7.04
C THR A 129 -2.07 -26.29 -8.12
N GLY A 130 -1.50 -26.18 -9.33
CA GLY A 130 -1.81 -27.07 -10.45
C GLY A 130 -3.14 -26.77 -11.17
N LEU A 131 -3.81 -25.67 -10.82
CA LEU A 131 -5.06 -25.21 -11.46
C LEU A 131 -4.82 -24.63 -12.87
N THR A 132 -3.58 -24.29 -13.22
CA THR A 132 -3.18 -23.82 -14.55
C THR A 132 -1.85 -24.43 -14.95
N SER A 133 -1.70 -24.75 -16.24
CA SER A 133 -0.44 -25.18 -16.85
C SER A 133 0.33 -23.98 -17.43
N LYS A 134 1.66 -24.10 -17.52
CA LYS A 134 2.55 -23.12 -18.16
C LYS A 134 2.11 -22.74 -19.58
N GLU A 135 1.54 -23.68 -20.33
CA GLU A 135 1.06 -23.43 -21.69
C GLU A 135 -0.14 -22.48 -21.73
N LYS A 136 -0.98 -22.49 -20.68
CA LYS A 136 -2.18 -21.64 -20.56
C LYS A 136 -1.93 -20.37 -19.75
N LEU A 137 -0.72 -20.17 -19.23
CA LEU A 137 -0.38 -19.09 -18.30
C LEU A 137 -0.78 -17.70 -18.81
N LYS A 138 -0.51 -17.42 -20.09
CA LYS A 138 -0.89 -16.14 -20.72
C LYS A 138 -2.40 -15.92 -20.75
N SER A 139 -3.16 -16.98 -20.98
CA SER A 139 -4.63 -16.92 -21.00
C SER A 139 -5.17 -16.73 -19.59
N SER A 140 -4.69 -17.55 -18.63
CA SER A 140 -5.08 -17.45 -17.22
C SER A 140 -4.75 -16.08 -16.61
N MET A 141 -3.64 -15.46 -17.01
CA MET A 141 -3.28 -14.11 -16.57
C MET A 141 -4.26 -13.05 -17.09
N ARG A 142 -4.69 -13.14 -18.36
CA ARG A 142 -5.71 -12.24 -18.92
C ARG A 142 -7.06 -12.37 -18.21
N TYR A 143 -7.49 -13.61 -17.94
CA TYR A 143 -8.73 -13.83 -17.18
C TYR A 143 -8.62 -13.34 -15.74
N SER A 144 -7.49 -13.58 -15.07
CA SER A 144 -7.23 -13.06 -13.72
C SER A 144 -7.25 -11.53 -13.70
N MET A 145 -6.68 -10.87 -14.70
CA MET A 145 -6.71 -9.42 -14.82
C MET A 145 -8.14 -8.88 -14.98
N ILE A 146 -8.98 -9.49 -15.83
CA ILE A 146 -10.39 -9.08 -15.97
C ILE A 146 -11.15 -9.28 -14.65
N MET A 147 -10.97 -10.43 -13.99
CA MET A 147 -11.63 -10.74 -12.72
C MET A 147 -11.23 -9.76 -11.61
N LEU A 148 -9.93 -9.48 -11.47
CA LEU A 148 -9.41 -8.51 -10.50
C LEU A 148 -9.85 -7.08 -10.80
N MET A 149 -9.98 -6.72 -12.09
CA MET A 149 -10.50 -5.40 -12.49
C MET A 149 -11.96 -5.23 -12.07
N VAL A 150 -12.81 -6.23 -12.30
CA VAL A 150 -14.22 -6.20 -11.86
C VAL A 150 -14.31 -6.09 -10.33
N LEU A 151 -13.48 -6.84 -9.61
CA LEU A 151 -13.42 -6.79 -8.15
C LEU A 151 -12.93 -5.41 -7.65
N GLY A 152 -11.91 -4.85 -8.30
CA GLY A 152 -11.37 -3.52 -8.00
C GLY A 152 -12.41 -2.41 -8.21
N ILE A 153 -13.15 -2.44 -9.33
CA ILE A 153 -14.25 -1.50 -9.60
C ILE A 153 -15.35 -1.67 -8.53
N SER A 154 -15.70 -2.90 -8.19
CA SER A 154 -16.71 -3.18 -7.17
C SER A 154 -16.31 -2.63 -5.79
N MET A 155 -15.04 -2.80 -5.40
CA MET A 155 -14.51 -2.22 -4.16
C MET A 155 -14.46 -0.70 -4.20
N ALA A 156 -14.11 -0.09 -5.34
CA ALA A 156 -14.12 1.37 -5.51
C ALA A 156 -15.54 1.97 -5.38
N LEU A 157 -16.60 1.21 -5.67
CA LEU A 157 -17.98 1.65 -5.45
C LEU A 157 -18.39 1.64 -3.96
N ILE A 158 -17.74 0.80 -3.15
CA ILE A 158 -17.98 0.64 -1.71
C ILE A 158 -17.13 1.63 -0.90
N LEU A 159 -15.82 1.70 -1.17
CA LEU A 159 -14.86 2.59 -0.51
C LEU A 159 -14.73 3.88 -1.33
N ARG A 160 -15.65 4.83 -1.12
CA ARG A 160 -15.73 6.07 -1.90
C ARG A 160 -14.78 7.17 -1.44
N ASP A 161 -14.43 7.18 -0.15
CA ASP A 161 -13.48 8.15 0.42
C ASP A 161 -12.05 7.66 0.16
N ILE A 162 -11.24 8.50 -0.51
CA ILE A 162 -9.91 8.12 -0.99
C ILE A 162 -8.93 8.02 0.18
N VAL A 163 -9.07 8.88 1.18
CA VAL A 163 -8.23 8.90 2.38
C VAL A 163 -8.46 7.63 3.19
N ASP A 164 -9.71 7.26 3.43
CA ASP A 164 -10.08 6.04 4.12
C ASP A 164 -9.60 4.80 3.35
N ALA A 165 -9.90 4.71 2.06
CA ALA A 165 -9.44 3.60 1.23
C ALA A 165 -7.92 3.43 1.32
N THR A 166 -7.18 4.55 1.30
CA THR A 166 -5.72 4.56 1.45
C THR A 166 -5.31 3.96 2.79
N PHE A 167 -5.85 4.43 3.92
CA PHE A 167 -5.46 3.92 5.23
C PHE A 167 -5.83 2.46 5.44
N PHE A 168 -6.96 2.01 4.90
CA PHE A 168 -7.36 0.60 4.94
C PHE A 168 -6.32 -0.30 4.24
N PHE A 169 -5.99 -0.01 2.98
CA PHE A 169 -5.01 -0.81 2.23
C PHE A 169 -3.58 -0.64 2.75
N VAL A 170 -3.18 0.56 3.16
CA VAL A 170 -1.87 0.82 3.77
C VAL A 170 -1.69 -0.01 5.03
N SER A 171 -2.71 -0.09 5.90
CA SER A 171 -2.63 -0.88 7.13
C SER A 171 -2.44 -2.37 6.86
N LEU A 172 -3.12 -2.90 5.83
CA LEU A 172 -2.97 -4.29 5.38
C LEU A 172 -1.60 -4.57 4.76
N THR A 173 -1.10 -3.68 3.91
CA THR A 173 0.20 -3.88 3.24
C THR A 173 1.36 -3.71 4.24
N MET A 174 1.25 -2.74 5.14
CA MET A 174 2.25 -2.47 6.18
C MET A 174 2.47 -3.68 7.10
N SER A 175 1.40 -4.32 7.55
CA SER A 175 1.48 -5.49 8.44
C SER A 175 2.08 -6.71 7.75
N LEU A 176 1.76 -6.93 6.47
CA LEU A 176 2.41 -7.95 5.65
C LEU A 176 3.90 -7.62 5.47
N GLY A 177 4.24 -6.36 5.24
CA GLY A 177 5.61 -5.89 5.12
C GLY A 177 6.43 -6.14 6.40
N PHE A 178 5.82 -5.88 7.56
CA PHE A 178 6.41 -6.23 8.85
C PHE A 178 6.62 -7.75 8.99
N LEU A 179 5.62 -8.57 8.64
CA LEU A 179 5.74 -10.02 8.69
C LEU A 179 6.86 -10.55 7.79
N VAL A 180 6.99 -10.01 6.57
CA VAL A 180 8.07 -10.34 5.63
C VAL A 180 9.43 -9.99 6.24
N LEU A 181 9.56 -8.83 6.89
CA LEU A 181 10.81 -8.44 7.56
C LEU A 181 11.15 -9.41 8.71
N VAL A 182 10.16 -9.79 9.53
CA VAL A 182 10.38 -10.76 10.62
C VAL A 182 10.86 -12.10 10.06
N MET A 183 10.23 -12.59 8.99
CA MET A 183 10.66 -13.82 8.32
C MET A 183 12.06 -13.72 7.71
N TRP A 184 12.45 -12.54 7.23
CA TRP A 184 13.79 -12.30 6.71
C TRP A 184 14.86 -12.31 7.81
N ILE A 185 14.60 -11.67 8.96
CA ILE A 185 15.52 -11.64 10.10
C ILE A 185 15.57 -13.00 10.81
N HIS A 186 14.42 -13.69 10.90
CA HIS A 186 14.29 -15.01 11.51
C HIS A 186 13.73 -16.03 10.50
N PRO A 187 14.58 -16.61 9.63
CA PRO A 187 14.13 -17.53 8.57
C PRO A 187 13.47 -18.83 9.06
N ARG A 188 13.59 -19.13 10.36
CA ARG A 188 13.05 -20.33 11.00
C ARG A 188 11.75 -20.06 11.77
N VAL A 189 11.02 -19.00 11.42
CA VAL A 189 9.69 -18.75 12.01
C VAL A 189 8.74 -19.88 11.63
N ASN A 190 8.02 -20.40 12.61
CA ASN A 190 7.13 -21.54 12.43
C ASN A 190 5.92 -21.17 11.56
N ARG A 191 5.44 -22.14 10.77
CA ARG A 191 4.26 -21.97 9.90
C ARG A 191 3.01 -21.51 10.66
N HIS A 192 2.84 -21.98 11.90
CA HIS A 192 1.73 -21.56 12.75
C HIS A 192 1.81 -20.07 13.12
N SER A 193 2.98 -19.56 13.53
CA SER A 193 3.22 -18.13 13.77
C SER A 193 2.87 -17.29 12.57
N VAL A 194 3.32 -17.66 11.36
CA VAL A 194 3.02 -16.91 10.14
C VAL A 194 1.51 -16.89 9.86
N ASN A 195 0.86 -18.05 9.87
CA ASN A 195 -0.58 -18.13 9.58
C ASN A 195 -1.44 -17.38 10.60
N PHE A 196 -1.15 -17.49 11.89
CA PHE A 196 -1.88 -16.76 12.94
C PHE A 196 -1.66 -15.25 12.84
N SER A 197 -0.47 -14.81 12.47
CA SER A 197 -0.17 -13.39 12.25
C SER A 197 -0.98 -12.81 11.09
N ILE A 198 -1.04 -13.53 9.96
CA ILE A 198 -1.84 -13.12 8.80
C ILE A 198 -3.32 -13.04 9.19
N PHE A 199 -3.84 -14.08 9.85
CA PHE A 199 -5.25 -14.12 10.26
C PHE A 199 -5.61 -13.00 11.23
N LEU A 200 -4.83 -12.84 12.30
CA LEU A 200 -5.07 -11.82 13.31
C LEU A 200 -4.86 -10.41 12.77
N CYS A 201 -3.93 -10.21 11.83
CA CYS A 201 -3.82 -8.94 11.15
C CYS A 201 -5.07 -8.61 10.32
N LEU A 202 -5.57 -9.55 9.52
CA LEU A 202 -6.78 -9.31 8.73
C LEU A 202 -7.96 -8.96 9.65
N ALA A 203 -8.13 -9.70 10.73
CA ALA A 203 -9.13 -9.40 11.75
C ALA A 203 -8.89 -8.02 12.40
N GLY A 204 -7.62 -7.69 12.71
CA GLY A 204 -7.18 -6.46 13.34
C GLY A 204 -7.29 -5.20 12.46
N VAL A 205 -7.54 -5.36 11.16
CA VAL A 205 -7.88 -4.24 10.27
C VAL A 205 -9.37 -4.22 9.97
N ILE A 206 -9.94 -5.36 9.58
CA ILE A 206 -11.34 -5.44 9.13
C ILE A 206 -12.31 -5.16 10.29
N ILE A 207 -12.09 -5.74 11.47
CA ILE A 207 -13.00 -5.55 12.61
C ILE A 207 -12.99 -4.09 13.07
N PRO A 208 -11.83 -3.46 13.34
CA PRO A 208 -11.82 -2.04 13.72
C PRO A 208 -12.35 -1.13 12.63
N ALA A 209 -12.11 -1.42 11.34
CA ALA A 209 -12.64 -0.64 10.23
C ALA A 209 -14.18 -0.63 10.21
N ILE A 210 -14.82 -1.77 10.52
CA ILE A 210 -16.29 -1.88 10.59
C ILE A 210 -16.85 -1.23 11.86
N VAL A 211 -16.19 -1.41 13.01
CA VAL A 211 -16.72 -1.01 14.32
C VAL A 211 -16.45 0.47 14.63
N PHE A 212 -15.23 0.93 14.38
CA PHE A 212 -14.78 2.28 14.74
C PHE A 212 -14.64 3.20 13.53
N GLY A 213 -14.88 2.69 12.33
CA GLY A 213 -14.61 3.40 11.08
C GLY A 213 -13.15 3.30 10.65
N ILE A 214 -12.89 3.75 9.43
CA ILE A 214 -11.54 3.75 8.87
C ILE A 214 -10.81 4.99 9.36
N SER A 215 -9.57 4.82 9.82
CA SER A 215 -8.74 5.92 10.32
C SER A 215 -7.26 5.54 10.33
N THR A 216 -6.40 6.54 10.57
CA THR A 216 -4.94 6.38 10.77
C THR A 216 -4.57 5.40 11.88
N SER A 217 -5.49 5.16 12.83
CA SER A 217 -5.29 4.22 13.93
C SER A 217 -5.23 2.77 13.48
N LEU A 218 -5.83 2.43 12.32
CA LEU A 218 -5.81 1.07 11.77
C LEU A 218 -4.39 0.54 11.58
N VAL A 219 -3.42 1.40 11.27
CA VAL A 219 -2.02 0.99 11.10
C VAL A 219 -1.46 0.42 12.40
N ILE A 220 -1.77 1.04 13.54
CA ILE A 220 -1.31 0.62 14.86
C ILE A 220 -2.02 -0.66 15.29
N TRP A 221 -3.33 -0.75 15.04
CA TRP A 221 -4.09 -1.97 15.27
C TRP A 221 -3.51 -3.13 14.44
N ALA A 222 -3.31 -2.94 13.13
CA ALA A 222 -2.71 -3.94 12.24
C ALA A 222 -1.35 -4.42 12.76
N PHE A 223 -0.49 -3.49 13.17
CA PHE A 223 0.82 -3.79 13.71
C PHE A 223 0.73 -4.58 15.02
N GLY A 224 -0.08 -4.13 15.97
CA GLY A 224 -0.27 -4.79 17.27
C GLY A 224 -0.83 -6.20 17.12
N PHE A 225 -1.86 -6.39 16.28
CA PHE A 225 -2.45 -7.70 16.01
C PHE A 225 -1.47 -8.63 15.27
N CYS A 226 -0.62 -8.11 14.39
CA CYS A 226 0.41 -8.91 13.73
C CYS A 226 1.43 -9.44 14.74
N ILE A 227 1.90 -8.60 15.67
CA ILE A 227 2.80 -9.03 16.76
C ILE A 227 2.10 -10.05 17.67
N ALA A 228 0.85 -9.80 18.04
CA ALA A 228 0.08 -10.74 18.86
C ALA A 228 -0.04 -12.11 18.19
N GLY A 229 -0.27 -12.16 16.87
CA GLY A 229 -0.32 -13.42 16.14
C GLY A 229 1.01 -14.14 16.02
N LEU A 230 2.12 -13.41 15.93
CA LEU A 230 3.46 -14.00 15.95
C LEU A 230 3.72 -14.69 17.29
N ILE A 231 3.39 -14.01 18.40
CA ILE A 231 3.55 -14.51 19.76
C ILE A 231 2.64 -15.72 20.00
N LEU A 232 1.35 -15.62 19.67
CA LEU A 232 0.39 -16.71 19.87
C LEU A 232 0.76 -17.96 19.07
N GLY A 233 1.17 -17.81 17.81
CA GLY A 233 1.59 -18.96 17.02
C GLY A 233 2.94 -19.54 17.47
N TYR A 234 3.82 -18.74 18.08
CA TYR A 234 5.04 -19.24 18.71
C TYR A 234 4.68 -20.09 19.92
N ILE A 235 3.82 -19.59 20.82
CA ILE A 235 3.32 -20.32 21.98
C ILE A 235 2.66 -21.64 21.56
N MET A 236 1.78 -21.61 20.55
CA MET A 236 1.11 -22.81 20.06
C MET A 236 2.07 -23.85 19.48
N HIS A 237 3.16 -23.42 18.83
CA HIS A 237 4.18 -24.35 18.37
C HIS A 237 4.93 -25.03 19.53
N PHE A 238 5.14 -24.33 20.65
CA PHE A 238 5.74 -24.94 21.85
C PHE A 238 4.80 -25.94 22.55
N ILE A 239 3.49 -25.72 22.44
CA ILE A 239 2.47 -26.59 23.03
C ILE A 239 2.20 -27.84 22.17
N GLN A 240 2.37 -27.75 20.84
CA GLN A 240 2.26 -28.93 19.98
C GLN A 240 3.53 -29.79 20.10
N PRO A 241 3.43 -31.05 20.58
CA PRO A 241 4.57 -31.93 20.63
C PRO A 241 5.09 -32.15 19.21
N ALA A 242 6.41 -32.06 19.04
CA ALA A 242 7.09 -32.33 17.78
C ALA A 242 6.53 -33.62 17.18
N ARG A 243 5.89 -33.54 16.02
CA ARG A 243 5.48 -34.74 15.28
C ARG A 243 6.76 -35.48 14.94
N ALA A 244 6.96 -36.63 15.60
CA ALA A 244 7.96 -37.63 15.29
C ALA A 244 7.75 -38.18 13.86
#